data_AF-A0A397BT66-F1
#
_entry.id   AF-A0A397BT66-F1
#
_cell.length_a   1.000
_cell.length_b   1.000
_cell.length_c   1.000
_cell.angle_alpha   90.00
_cell.angle_beta   90.00
_cell.angle_gamma   90.00
#
_symmetry.space_group_name_H-M   'P 1'
#
loop_
_entity.id
_entity.type
_entity.pdbx_description
1 polymer ?
#
loop_
_entity_poly.entity_id
_entity_poly.type
_entity_poly.pdbx_seq_one_letter_code
_entity_poly.pdbx_strand_id
1 'polypeptide(L)'
;MSATHSRFEHSVGVAHLAELMLTQLRLHQPWLDITDRDILCVKVAGLCHDLGHGPFSHVYDGIFMQQLHERGLDYPAMRGWTHEQGSLDMLNALLVEYRIDVTAYGLEAIDLDFIRELILGHPVGKHSAKLFTGRPTKPFLYEVVNNAKTGLDVDKLDYFMRDAQYTGAKASCDTHLLLSTMRVLPDATTGVLTMCWPEKMAEQVMKVFRTRYDLHQAVYQHKVRKNEYCLVDICVRD
;
A
#
# COMPACT_ATOMS: atom_id res chain seq x y z
N MET A 1 8.71 15.39 20.55
CA MET A 1 8.24 14.30 19.67
C MET A 1 8.13 14.88 18.28
N SER A 2 8.84 14.31 17.31
CA SER A 2 8.97 14.86 15.95
C SER A 2 8.66 13.76 14.93
N ALA A 3 7.77 14.03 13.99
CA ALA A 3 7.45 13.14 12.88
C ALA A 3 8.49 13.33 11.76
N THR A 4 9.75 12.94 12.02
CA THR A 4 10.87 13.06 11.07
C THR A 4 11.10 11.81 10.24
N HIS A 5 10.25 10.78 10.38
CA HIS A 5 10.42 9.55 9.60
C HIS A 5 10.17 9.84 8.12
N SER A 6 10.92 9.15 7.26
CA SER A 6 10.80 9.29 5.81
C SER A 6 10.01 8.13 5.22
N ARG A 7 9.44 8.35 4.03
CA ARG A 7 8.77 7.30 3.23
C ARG A 7 9.68 6.09 2.94
N PHE A 8 11.01 6.30 2.96
CA PHE A 8 11.98 5.22 2.80
C PHE A 8 11.88 4.19 3.94
N GLU A 9 11.92 4.64 5.21
CA GLU A 9 11.84 3.73 6.35
C GLU A 9 10.49 3.00 6.42
N HIS A 10 9.41 3.70 6.04
CA HIS A 10 8.08 3.13 5.91
C HIS A 10 8.04 2.03 4.84
N SER A 11 8.53 2.32 3.63
CA SER A 11 8.55 1.34 2.52
C SER A 11 9.33 0.07 2.87
N VAL A 12 10.45 0.20 3.59
CA VAL A 12 11.22 -0.95 4.11
C VAL A 12 10.40 -1.75 5.14
N GLY A 13 9.67 -1.06 6.03
CA GLY A 13 8.77 -1.68 6.99
C GLY A 13 7.63 -2.45 6.34
N VAL A 14 6.97 -1.87 5.32
CA VAL A 14 5.90 -2.51 4.55
C VAL A 14 6.42 -3.77 3.85
N ALA A 15 7.58 -3.71 3.20
CA ALA A 15 8.19 -4.88 2.57
C ALA A 15 8.48 -6.00 3.59
N HIS A 16 8.94 -5.64 4.79
CA HIS A 16 9.18 -6.60 5.87
C HIS A 16 7.89 -7.24 6.39
N LEU A 17 6.84 -6.44 6.64
CA LEU A 17 5.54 -6.95 7.10
C LEU A 17 4.88 -7.84 6.04
N ALA A 18 4.99 -7.49 4.76
CA ALA A 18 4.51 -8.30 3.66
C ALA A 18 5.18 -9.69 3.60
N GLU A 19 6.51 -9.74 3.77
CA GLU A 19 7.26 -10.99 3.85
C GLU A 19 6.83 -11.84 5.04
N LEU A 20 6.69 -11.21 6.21
CA LEU A 20 6.29 -11.88 7.44
C LEU A 20 4.88 -12.47 7.28
N MET A 21 3.95 -11.70 6.73
CA MET A 21 2.57 -12.12 6.45
C MET A 21 2.51 -13.38 5.58
N LEU A 22 3.20 -13.37 4.44
CA LEU A 22 3.21 -14.51 3.53
C LEU A 22 3.96 -15.71 4.10
N THR A 23 5.03 -15.48 4.87
CA THR A 23 5.75 -16.56 5.54
C THR A 23 4.87 -17.27 6.56
N GLN A 24 4.10 -16.52 7.37
CA GLN A 24 3.15 -17.10 8.32
C GLN A 24 2.04 -17.89 7.60
N LEU A 25 1.47 -17.33 6.52
CA LEU A 25 0.46 -18.05 5.71
C LEU A 25 1.02 -19.35 5.13
N ARG A 26 2.23 -19.31 4.57
CA ARG A 26 2.90 -20.48 4.00
C ARG A 26 3.13 -21.57 5.05
N LEU A 27 3.54 -21.18 6.26
CA LEU A 27 3.73 -22.11 7.38
C LEU A 27 2.41 -22.73 7.86
N HIS A 28 1.35 -21.94 7.94
CA HIS A 28 0.06 -22.40 8.45
C HIS A 28 -0.77 -23.17 7.42
N GLN A 29 -0.61 -22.87 6.13
CA GLN A 29 -1.40 -23.43 5.05
C GLN A 29 -0.52 -23.77 3.83
N PRO A 30 0.33 -24.81 3.92
CA PRO A 30 1.24 -25.18 2.83
C PRO A 30 0.54 -25.46 1.49
N TRP A 31 -0.73 -25.85 1.52
CA TRP A 31 -1.57 -26.09 0.33
C TRP A 31 -1.90 -24.82 -0.48
N LEU A 32 -1.61 -23.62 0.04
CA LEU A 32 -1.73 -22.37 -0.72
C LEU A 32 -0.62 -22.21 -1.78
N ASP A 33 0.41 -23.07 -1.74
CA ASP A 33 1.53 -23.08 -2.68
C ASP A 33 2.20 -21.71 -2.84
N ILE A 34 2.42 -21.01 -1.72
CA ILE A 34 3.11 -19.71 -1.71
C ILE A 34 4.60 -19.96 -1.97
N THR A 35 5.08 -19.52 -3.13
CA THR A 35 6.47 -19.72 -3.56
C THR A 35 7.39 -18.60 -3.08
N ASP A 36 8.71 -18.82 -3.10
CA ASP A 36 9.68 -17.75 -2.82
C ASP A 36 9.59 -16.62 -3.87
N ARG A 37 9.21 -16.96 -5.11
CA ARG A 37 8.92 -16.00 -6.18
C ARG A 37 7.72 -15.11 -5.83
N ASP A 38 6.64 -15.69 -5.28
CA ASP A 38 5.49 -14.92 -4.80
C ASP A 38 5.89 -13.96 -3.66
N ILE A 39 6.67 -14.44 -2.70
CA ILE A 39 7.17 -13.63 -1.58
C ILE A 39 8.03 -12.47 -2.10
N LEU A 40 8.96 -12.74 -3.03
CA LEU A 40 9.81 -11.71 -3.62
C LEU A 40 8.97 -10.64 -4.32
N CYS A 41 7.96 -11.02 -5.11
CA CYS A 41 7.09 -10.06 -5.80
C CYS A 41 6.35 -9.16 -4.80
N VAL A 42 5.77 -9.73 -3.75
CA VAL A 42 5.02 -8.94 -2.76
C VAL A 42 5.96 -8.04 -1.95
N LYS A 43 7.19 -8.48 -1.65
CA LYS A 43 8.22 -7.62 -1.04
C LYS A 43 8.59 -6.43 -1.91
N VAL A 44 8.82 -6.67 -3.20
CA VAL A 44 9.13 -5.60 -4.17
C VAL A 44 7.96 -4.63 -4.28
N ALA A 45 6.72 -5.14 -4.37
CA ALA A 45 5.53 -4.29 -4.38
C ALA A 45 5.44 -3.45 -3.10
N GLY A 46 5.62 -4.04 -1.91
CA GLY A 46 5.63 -3.31 -0.64
C GLY A 46 6.74 -2.26 -0.55
N LEU A 47 7.93 -2.53 -1.09
CA LEU A 47 9.04 -1.57 -1.14
C LEU A 47 8.76 -0.41 -2.11
N CYS A 48 8.02 -0.68 -3.18
CA CYS A 48 7.82 0.26 -4.28
C CYS A 48 6.47 0.98 -4.27
N HIS A 49 5.55 0.61 -3.37
CA HIS A 49 4.17 1.13 -3.39
C HIS A 49 4.08 2.65 -3.23
N ASP A 50 5.05 3.25 -2.54
CA ASP A 50 5.09 4.66 -2.18
C ASP A 50 6.07 5.52 -3.01
N LEU A 51 6.65 4.95 -4.08
CA LEU A 51 7.63 5.65 -4.93
C LEU A 51 7.05 6.90 -5.64
N GLY A 52 5.75 6.92 -5.87
CA GLY A 52 5.04 7.98 -6.58
C GLY A 52 4.64 9.16 -5.70
N HIS A 53 4.89 9.12 -4.38
CA HIS A 53 4.56 10.26 -3.53
C HIS A 53 5.42 11.48 -3.86
N GLY A 54 4.76 12.57 -4.25
CA GLY A 54 5.38 13.86 -4.43
C GLY A 54 5.67 14.60 -3.11
N PRO A 55 6.19 15.84 -3.18
CA PRO A 55 6.50 16.66 -2.00
C PRO A 55 5.32 16.78 -1.04
N PHE A 56 5.53 16.52 0.25
CA PHE A 56 4.48 16.52 1.28
C PHE A 56 3.38 15.43 1.09
N SER A 57 3.70 14.34 0.39
CA SER A 57 2.85 13.13 0.27
C SER A 57 1.41 13.45 -0.19
N HIS A 58 0.40 13.29 0.67
CA HIS A 58 -1.00 13.46 0.30
C HIS A 58 -1.41 14.92 0.00
N VAL A 59 -0.55 15.87 0.36
CA VAL A 59 -0.75 17.28 -0.03
C VAL A 59 -0.53 17.45 -1.53
N TYR A 60 0.40 16.68 -2.11
CA TYR A 60 0.74 16.77 -3.52
C TYR A 60 -0.36 16.22 -4.42
N ASP A 61 -0.73 14.96 -4.23
CA ASP A 61 -1.74 14.26 -5.04
C ASP A 61 -3.17 14.74 -4.76
N GLY A 62 -3.43 15.32 -3.60
CA GLY A 62 -4.70 15.92 -3.23
C GLY A 62 -4.77 17.43 -3.52
N ILE A 63 -4.41 18.24 -2.51
CA ILE A 63 -4.68 19.69 -2.50
C ILE A 63 -3.94 20.42 -3.62
N PHE A 64 -2.67 20.09 -3.85
CA PHE A 64 -1.85 20.78 -4.85
C PHE A 64 -2.32 20.51 -6.27
N MET A 65 -2.52 19.24 -6.65
CA MET A 65 -3.04 18.87 -7.97
C MET A 65 -4.44 19.45 -8.21
N GLN A 66 -5.31 19.43 -7.19
CA GLN A 66 -6.63 20.05 -7.27
C GLN A 66 -6.52 21.57 -7.53
N GLN A 67 -5.65 22.28 -6.81
CA GLN A 67 -5.49 23.72 -7.01
C GLN A 67 -4.89 24.08 -8.37
N LEU A 68 -3.95 23.28 -8.90
CA LEU A 68 -3.45 23.47 -10.27
C LEU A 68 -4.57 23.35 -11.29
N HIS A 69 -5.44 22.35 -11.14
CA HIS A 69 -6.60 22.15 -12.01
C HIS A 69 -7.61 23.31 -11.93
N GLU A 70 -7.97 23.74 -10.72
CA GLU A 70 -8.89 24.85 -10.50
C GLU A 70 -8.35 26.18 -11.06
N ARG A 71 -7.02 26.36 -11.10
CA ARG A 71 -6.37 27.55 -11.67
C ARG A 71 -6.06 27.42 -13.17
N GLY A 72 -6.36 26.30 -13.80
CA GLY A 72 -6.06 26.04 -15.22
C GLY A 72 -4.57 25.95 -15.52
N LEU A 73 -3.75 25.62 -14.51
CA LEU A 73 -2.31 25.40 -14.61
C LEU A 73 -1.98 23.89 -14.74
N ASP A 74 -3.01 23.04 -14.84
CA ASP A 74 -2.85 21.61 -14.98
C ASP A 74 -2.46 21.21 -16.41
N TYR A 75 -1.59 20.21 -16.50
CA TYR A 75 -1.28 19.57 -17.77
C TYR A 75 -2.25 18.40 -18.00
N PRO A 76 -2.60 18.07 -19.26
CA PRO A 76 -3.45 16.92 -19.56
C PRO A 76 -2.96 15.60 -18.92
N ALA A 77 -1.65 15.44 -18.77
CA ALA A 77 -1.03 14.28 -18.14
C ALA A 77 -1.25 14.19 -16.61
N MET A 78 -1.64 15.28 -15.95
CA MET A 78 -1.92 15.32 -14.50
C MET A 78 -3.36 14.96 -14.16
N ARG A 79 -4.26 14.93 -15.15
CA ARG A 79 -5.69 14.67 -14.92
C ARG A 79 -5.93 13.21 -14.58
N GLY A 80 -6.47 12.97 -13.39
CA GLY A 80 -6.70 11.60 -12.88
C GLY A 80 -5.41 10.89 -12.47
N TRP A 81 -4.30 11.62 -12.31
CA TRP A 81 -3.07 11.06 -11.76
C TRP A 81 -3.28 10.72 -10.28
N THR A 82 -2.74 9.57 -9.86
CA THR A 82 -2.71 9.14 -8.47
C THR A 82 -1.29 8.76 -8.09
N HIS A 83 -0.97 8.77 -6.79
CA HIS A 83 0.38 8.38 -6.35
C HIS A 83 0.67 6.92 -6.70
N GLU A 84 -0.33 6.04 -6.75
CA GLU A 84 -0.16 4.65 -7.18
C GLU A 84 0.27 4.55 -8.65
N GLN A 85 -0.31 5.36 -9.54
CA GLN A 85 0.13 5.44 -10.93
C GLN A 85 1.56 6.02 -11.01
N GLY A 86 1.85 7.06 -10.22
CA GLY A 86 3.21 7.60 -10.09
C GLY A 86 4.23 6.57 -9.62
N SER A 87 3.86 5.68 -8.69
CA SER A 87 4.72 4.61 -8.20
C SER A 87 5.06 3.62 -9.31
N LEU A 88 4.12 3.32 -10.21
CA LEU A 88 4.39 2.48 -11.38
C LEU A 88 5.32 3.16 -12.38
N ASP A 89 5.08 4.44 -12.66
CA ASP A 89 5.88 5.21 -13.60
C ASP A 89 7.33 5.30 -13.10
N MET A 90 7.51 5.55 -11.80
CA MET A 90 8.81 5.55 -11.15
C MET A 90 9.46 4.16 -11.16
N LEU A 91 8.71 3.11 -10.86
CA LEU A 91 9.23 1.74 -10.92
C LEU A 91 9.74 1.40 -12.33
N ASN A 92 8.96 1.72 -13.37
CA ASN A 92 9.37 1.49 -14.76
C ASN A 92 10.61 2.33 -15.12
N ALA A 93 10.68 3.58 -14.68
CA ALA A 93 11.85 4.44 -14.89
C ALA A 93 13.10 3.86 -14.21
N LEU A 94 13.00 3.36 -12.98
CA LEU A 94 14.11 2.73 -12.25
C LEU A 94 14.62 1.47 -12.97
N LEU A 95 13.72 0.62 -13.46
CA LEU A 95 14.10 -0.58 -14.22
C LEU A 95 14.91 -0.24 -15.47
N VAL A 96 14.51 0.82 -16.19
CA VAL A 96 15.18 1.27 -17.42
C VAL A 96 16.51 1.96 -17.12
N GLU A 97 16.52 2.93 -16.20
CA GLU A 97 17.69 3.75 -15.87
C GLU A 97 18.84 2.90 -15.34
N TYR A 98 18.54 2.02 -14.39
CA TYR A 98 19.53 1.14 -13.77
C TYR A 98 19.74 -0.17 -14.54
N ARG A 99 19.06 -0.36 -15.68
CA ARG A 99 19.14 -1.55 -16.54
C ARG A 99 18.96 -2.85 -15.75
N ILE A 100 17.96 -2.85 -14.86
CA ILE A 100 17.68 -4.00 -13.99
C ILE A 100 17.00 -5.07 -14.83
N ASP A 101 17.73 -6.14 -15.12
CA ASP A 101 17.16 -7.33 -15.74
C ASP A 101 16.49 -8.20 -14.66
N VAL A 102 15.16 -8.18 -14.64
CA VAL A 102 14.37 -8.94 -13.66
C VAL A 102 14.52 -10.46 -13.86
N THR A 103 14.88 -10.90 -15.08
CA THR A 103 15.08 -12.34 -15.38
C THR A 103 16.31 -12.91 -14.68
N ALA A 104 17.32 -12.07 -14.42
CA ALA A 104 18.49 -12.44 -13.62
C ALA A 104 18.13 -12.82 -12.17
N TYR A 105 16.97 -12.36 -11.68
CA TYR A 105 16.43 -12.67 -10.36
C TYR A 105 15.35 -13.76 -10.39
N GLY A 106 15.16 -14.44 -11.53
CA GLY A 106 14.15 -15.49 -11.70
C GLY A 106 12.71 -14.96 -11.83
N LEU A 107 12.56 -13.68 -12.16
CA LEU A 107 11.26 -13.06 -12.44
C LEU A 107 10.99 -13.01 -13.95
N GLU A 108 9.72 -13.08 -14.32
CA GLU A 108 9.23 -12.97 -15.70
C GLU A 108 8.28 -11.78 -15.83
N ALA A 109 7.83 -11.48 -17.05
CA ALA A 109 6.90 -10.39 -17.33
C ALA A 109 5.60 -10.48 -16.49
N ILE A 110 5.08 -11.70 -16.27
CA ILE A 110 3.89 -11.93 -15.46
C ILE A 110 4.07 -11.52 -13.98
N ASP A 111 5.30 -11.54 -13.47
CA ASP A 111 5.59 -11.07 -12.11
C ASP A 111 5.64 -9.56 -12.03
N LEU A 112 6.15 -8.90 -13.07
CA LEU A 112 6.10 -7.45 -13.14
C LEU A 112 4.64 -6.97 -13.19
N ASP A 113 3.79 -7.66 -13.94
CA ASP A 113 2.35 -7.36 -13.95
C ASP A 113 1.73 -7.62 -12.57
N PHE A 114 2.11 -8.71 -11.90
CA PHE A 114 1.69 -8.97 -10.52
C PHE A 114 2.13 -7.86 -9.54
N ILE A 115 3.38 -7.41 -9.59
CA ILE A 115 3.91 -6.31 -8.77
C ILE A 115 3.13 -5.02 -9.03
N ARG A 116 2.89 -4.69 -10.30
CA ARG A 116 2.13 -3.49 -10.69
C ARG A 116 0.69 -3.54 -10.17
N GLU A 117 0.03 -4.69 -10.31
CA GLU A 117 -1.33 -4.91 -9.82
C GLU A 117 -1.42 -4.80 -8.29
N LEU A 118 -0.41 -5.25 -7.55
CA LEU A 118 -0.34 -5.11 -6.09
C LEU A 118 -0.23 -3.65 -5.63
N ILE A 119 0.51 -2.83 -6.37
CA ILE A 119 0.67 -1.40 -6.06
C ILE A 119 -0.62 -0.64 -6.38
N LEU A 120 -1.20 -0.89 -7.56
CA LEU A 120 -2.44 -0.22 -8.00
C LEU A 120 -3.69 -0.64 -7.21
N GLY A 121 -3.73 -1.88 -6.73
CA GLY A 121 -4.93 -2.47 -6.11
C GLY A 121 -6.02 -2.86 -7.12
N HIS A 122 -5.75 -2.78 -8.43
CA HIS A 122 -6.65 -3.22 -9.50
C HIS A 122 -5.87 -3.84 -10.67
N PRO A 123 -6.51 -4.61 -11.56
CA PRO A 123 -5.84 -5.25 -12.70
C PRO A 123 -5.13 -4.24 -13.62
N VAL A 124 -3.97 -4.65 -14.15
CA VAL A 124 -3.21 -3.86 -15.13
C VAL A 124 -3.85 -4.04 -16.51
N GLY A 125 -4.53 -3.00 -16.98
CA GLY A 125 -5.24 -2.96 -18.25
C GLY A 125 -6.04 -1.67 -18.39
N LYS A 126 -6.60 -1.38 -19.58
CA LYS A 126 -7.60 -0.30 -19.73
C LYS A 126 -8.66 -0.50 -18.65
N HIS A 127 -9.18 0.58 -18.04
CA HIS A 127 -10.10 0.68 -16.87
C HIS A 127 -11.33 -0.29 -16.81
N SER A 128 -11.44 -1.27 -17.72
CA SER A 128 -12.47 -2.28 -17.88
C SER A 128 -11.96 -3.74 -17.73
N ALA A 129 -10.66 -3.98 -17.54
CA ALA A 129 -10.14 -5.32 -17.29
C ALA A 129 -10.61 -5.79 -15.89
N LYS A 130 -11.51 -6.78 -15.85
CA LYS A 130 -12.10 -7.28 -14.60
C LYS A 130 -11.22 -8.32 -13.87
N LEU A 131 -10.17 -8.83 -14.53
CA LEU A 131 -9.42 -9.99 -14.05
C LEU A 131 -7.95 -9.64 -13.91
N PHE A 132 -7.40 -9.97 -12.74
CA PHE A 132 -5.98 -9.93 -12.46
C PHE A 132 -5.22 -10.94 -13.34
N THR A 133 -4.08 -10.52 -13.85
CA THR A 133 -3.27 -11.28 -14.82
C THR A 133 -2.05 -11.92 -14.19
N GLY A 134 -1.46 -11.29 -13.17
CA GLY A 134 -0.21 -11.74 -12.57
C GLY A 134 -0.32 -13.07 -11.81
N ARG A 135 -1.37 -13.23 -11.01
CA ARG A 135 -1.64 -14.41 -10.17
C ARG A 135 -3.15 -14.71 -10.07
N PRO A 136 -3.82 -15.09 -11.18
CA PRO A 136 -5.27 -15.33 -11.18
C PRO A 136 -5.71 -16.48 -10.26
N THR A 137 -4.83 -17.45 -10.00
CA THR A 137 -5.11 -18.61 -9.14
C THR A 137 -4.91 -18.34 -7.65
N LYS A 138 -4.25 -17.22 -7.28
CA LYS A 138 -3.92 -16.86 -5.90
C LYS A 138 -4.46 -15.45 -5.55
N PRO A 139 -5.79 -15.23 -5.61
CA PRO A 139 -6.40 -13.91 -5.46
C PRO A 139 -6.16 -13.28 -4.09
N PHE A 140 -5.97 -14.09 -3.05
CA PHE A 140 -5.65 -13.61 -1.70
C PHE A 140 -4.33 -12.82 -1.64
N LEU A 141 -3.38 -13.03 -2.56
CA LEU A 141 -2.12 -12.29 -2.55
C LEU A 141 -2.31 -10.79 -2.83
N TYR A 142 -3.36 -10.42 -3.56
CA TYR A 142 -3.70 -9.02 -3.84
C TYR A 142 -4.22 -8.26 -2.61
N GLU A 143 -4.51 -8.96 -1.51
CA GLU A 143 -4.98 -8.36 -0.26
C GLU A 143 -3.82 -7.97 0.68
N VAL A 144 -2.55 -8.21 0.31
CA VAL A 144 -1.38 -7.95 1.17
C VAL A 144 -1.00 -6.47 1.21
N VAL A 145 -0.69 -5.87 0.06
CA VAL A 145 -0.06 -4.54 -0.04
C VAL A 145 -1.11 -3.43 -0.14
N ASN A 146 -2.09 -3.59 -1.02
CA ASN A 146 -3.18 -2.63 -1.19
C ASN A 146 -4.52 -3.39 -1.21
N ASN A 147 -5.18 -3.42 -0.06
CA ASN A 147 -6.42 -4.18 0.08
C ASN A 147 -7.65 -3.31 -0.21
N ALA A 148 -8.06 -3.23 -1.47
CA ALA A 148 -9.25 -2.46 -1.85
C ALA A 148 -10.58 -2.99 -1.27
N LYS A 149 -10.64 -4.27 -0.84
CA LYS A 149 -11.89 -4.89 -0.33
C LYS A 149 -12.21 -4.45 1.10
N THR A 150 -11.21 -4.54 1.98
CA THR A 150 -11.41 -4.28 3.43
C THR A 150 -10.68 -3.03 3.91
N GLY A 151 -9.69 -2.56 3.16
CA GLY A 151 -8.78 -1.50 3.56
C GLY A 151 -7.85 -1.90 4.71
N LEU A 152 -7.64 -3.20 4.95
CA LEU A 152 -6.66 -3.73 5.90
C LEU A 152 -5.52 -4.41 5.12
N ASP A 153 -4.36 -3.76 5.12
CA ASP A 153 -3.15 -4.16 4.41
C ASP A 153 -1.90 -3.84 5.25
N VAL A 154 -0.74 -4.34 4.81
CA VAL A 154 0.52 -4.17 5.55
C VAL A 154 1.05 -2.73 5.54
N ASP A 155 0.69 -1.94 4.53
CA ASP A 155 0.94 -0.49 4.48
C ASP A 155 0.36 0.18 5.73
N LYS A 156 -0.94 -0.03 5.96
CA LYS A 156 -1.64 0.51 7.13
C LYS A 156 -1.07 0.03 8.45
N LEU A 157 -0.73 -1.24 8.54
CA LEU A 157 -0.16 -1.80 9.76
C LEU A 157 1.21 -1.20 10.10
N ASP A 158 2.06 -0.91 9.11
CA ASP A 158 3.35 -0.23 9.37
C ASP A 158 3.12 1.19 9.86
N TYR A 159 2.37 2.01 9.10
CA TYR A 159 2.28 3.42 9.45
C TYR A 159 1.50 3.66 10.74
N PHE A 160 0.51 2.83 11.11
CA PHE A 160 -0.15 2.95 12.41
C PHE A 160 0.80 2.76 13.58
N MET A 161 1.65 1.73 13.51
CA MET A 161 2.63 1.46 14.57
C MET A 161 3.69 2.55 14.61
N ARG A 162 4.20 2.95 13.44
CA ARG A 162 5.24 3.95 13.29
C ARG A 162 4.75 5.31 13.80
N ASP A 163 3.60 5.77 13.33
CA ASP A 163 3.08 7.09 13.68
C ASP A 163 2.70 7.16 15.15
N ALA A 164 2.15 6.09 15.71
CA ALA A 164 1.91 6.02 17.15
C ALA A 164 3.20 6.13 17.97
N GLN A 165 4.28 5.48 17.54
CA GLN A 165 5.58 5.57 18.20
C GLN A 165 6.15 6.99 18.16
N TYR A 166 6.05 7.69 17.02
CA TYR A 166 6.62 9.05 16.86
C TYR A 166 5.74 10.18 17.41
N THR A 167 4.42 10.01 17.42
CA THR A 167 3.46 11.01 17.92
C THR A 167 3.14 10.84 19.40
N GLY A 168 3.50 9.70 20.00
CA GLY A 168 3.15 9.34 21.37
C GLY A 168 1.67 8.96 21.53
N ALA A 169 0.92 8.82 20.42
CA ALA A 169 -0.43 8.31 20.44
C ALA A 169 -0.44 6.84 20.87
N LYS A 170 -1.40 6.43 21.69
CA LYS A 170 -1.55 5.03 22.09
C LYS A 170 -2.15 4.22 20.93
N ALA A 171 -1.33 3.69 20.03
CA ALA A 171 -1.77 2.58 19.19
C ALA A 171 -1.91 1.31 20.05
N SER A 172 -3.04 0.64 19.93
CA SER A 172 -3.33 -0.60 20.66
C SER A 172 -3.50 -1.78 19.71
N CYS A 173 -2.67 -1.84 18.66
CA CYS A 173 -2.68 -2.91 17.69
C CYS A 173 -1.44 -3.80 17.86
N ASP A 174 -1.66 -5.10 18.07
CA ASP A 174 -0.61 -6.11 18.00
C ASP A 174 -0.56 -6.68 16.57
N THR A 175 0.28 -6.07 15.75
CA THR A 175 0.48 -6.47 14.35
C THR A 175 1.02 -7.89 14.25
N HIS A 176 1.90 -8.32 15.16
CA HIS A 176 2.47 -9.67 15.13
C HIS A 176 1.38 -10.73 15.38
N LEU A 177 0.48 -10.46 16.33
CA LEU A 177 -0.67 -11.33 16.58
C LEU A 177 -1.62 -11.39 15.38
N LEU A 178 -1.89 -10.25 14.73
CA LEU A 178 -2.73 -10.22 13.53
C LEU A 178 -2.11 -11.04 12.38
N LEU A 179 -0.82 -10.88 12.12
CA LEU A 179 -0.14 -11.59 11.03
C LEU A 179 -0.03 -13.11 11.31
N SER A 180 0.27 -13.52 12.54
CA SER A 180 0.40 -14.94 12.90
C SER A 180 -0.95 -15.68 12.95
N THR A 181 -2.05 -15.00 13.25
CA THR A 181 -3.37 -15.65 13.36
C THR A 181 -4.17 -15.65 12.06
N MET A 182 -3.70 -14.94 11.03
CA MET A 182 -4.36 -14.84 9.75
C MET A 182 -4.42 -16.19 9.01
N ARG A 183 -5.52 -16.44 8.30
CA ARG A 183 -5.73 -17.61 7.45
C ARG A 183 -6.35 -17.19 6.11
N VAL A 184 -6.30 -18.08 5.14
CA VAL A 184 -6.97 -17.94 3.84
C VAL A 184 -8.04 -19.02 3.73
N LEU A 185 -9.28 -18.59 3.50
CA LEU A 185 -10.44 -19.47 3.33
C LEU A 185 -11.26 -19.02 2.11
N PRO A 186 -12.00 -19.93 1.47
CA PRO A 186 -12.95 -19.54 0.43
C PRO A 186 -14.06 -18.69 1.05
N ASP A 187 -14.30 -17.52 0.48
CA ASP A 187 -15.40 -16.64 0.88
C ASP A 187 -16.76 -17.35 0.68
N ALA A 188 -17.66 -17.21 1.65
CA ALA A 188 -18.93 -17.93 1.66
C ALA A 188 -19.86 -17.53 0.51
N THR A 189 -19.71 -16.31 -0.02
CA THR A 189 -20.59 -15.78 -1.08
C THR A 189 -20.00 -16.02 -2.46
N THR A 190 -18.70 -15.75 -2.62
CA THR A 190 -18.03 -15.76 -3.92
C THR A 190 -17.25 -17.05 -4.19
N GLY A 191 -16.95 -17.83 -3.16
CA GLY A 191 -16.08 -19.01 -3.24
C GLY A 191 -14.60 -18.70 -3.48
N VAL A 192 -14.23 -17.42 -3.58
CA VAL A 192 -12.87 -16.96 -3.85
C VAL A 192 -12.04 -17.03 -2.58
N LEU A 193 -10.82 -17.54 -2.67
CA LEU A 193 -9.88 -17.54 -1.54
C LEU A 193 -9.55 -16.11 -1.11
N THR A 194 -9.86 -15.77 0.14
CA THR A 194 -9.67 -14.44 0.74
C THR A 194 -9.00 -14.55 2.10
N MET A 195 -8.33 -13.48 2.53
CA MET A 195 -7.74 -13.42 3.86
C MET A 195 -8.81 -13.23 4.93
N CYS A 196 -8.67 -13.97 6.02
CA CYS A 196 -9.60 -13.94 7.13
C CYS A 196 -8.88 -14.14 8.47
N TRP A 197 -9.56 -13.74 9.53
CA TRP A 197 -9.13 -13.99 10.90
C TRP A 197 -10.15 -14.83 11.65
N PRO A 198 -9.72 -15.61 12.65
CA PRO A 198 -10.63 -16.28 13.57
C PRO A 198 -11.57 -15.27 14.25
N GLU A 199 -12.82 -15.66 14.53
CA GLU A 199 -13.82 -14.77 15.15
C GLU A 199 -13.34 -14.13 16.46
N LYS A 200 -12.58 -14.88 17.28
CA LYS A 200 -11.96 -14.37 18.52
C LYS A 200 -11.01 -13.18 18.31
N MET A 201 -10.53 -12.95 17.09
CA MET A 201 -9.65 -11.84 16.72
C MET A 201 -10.43 -10.60 16.26
N ALA A 202 -11.77 -10.65 16.19
CA ALA A 202 -12.59 -9.53 15.72
C ALA A 202 -12.32 -8.23 16.50
N GLU A 203 -12.14 -8.31 17.82
CA GLU A 203 -11.82 -7.13 18.64
C GLU A 203 -10.45 -6.53 18.26
N GLN A 204 -9.45 -7.37 17.97
CA GLN A 204 -8.12 -6.93 17.57
C GLN A 204 -8.12 -6.27 16.20
N VAL A 205 -8.86 -6.84 15.25
CA VAL A 205 -9.08 -6.23 13.93
C VAL A 205 -9.80 -4.87 14.09
N MET A 206 -10.82 -4.78 14.94
CA MET A 206 -11.51 -3.51 15.21
C MET A 206 -10.62 -2.45 15.87
N LYS A 207 -9.62 -2.86 16.67
CA LYS A 207 -8.62 -1.92 17.24
C LYS A 207 -7.76 -1.26 16.16
N VAL A 208 -7.48 -1.95 15.05
CA VAL A 208 -6.79 -1.36 13.90
C VAL A 208 -7.60 -0.17 13.36
N PHE A 209 -8.89 -0.39 13.09
CA PHE A 209 -9.76 0.66 12.56
C PHE A 209 -9.98 1.82 13.54
N ARG A 210 -10.06 1.54 14.85
CA ARG A 210 -10.10 2.60 15.87
C ARG A 210 -8.80 3.42 15.88
N THR A 211 -7.65 2.75 15.86
CA THR A 211 -6.34 3.40 15.82
C THR A 211 -6.23 4.30 14.57
N ARG A 212 -6.69 3.82 13.41
CA ARG A 212 -6.78 4.63 12.19
C ARG A 212 -7.60 5.89 12.40
N TYR A 213 -8.80 5.76 12.98
CA TYR A 213 -9.70 6.88 13.22
C TYR A 213 -9.07 7.91 14.17
N ASP A 214 -8.46 7.45 15.26
CA ASP A 214 -7.83 8.30 16.26
C ASP A 214 -6.63 9.07 15.68
N LEU A 215 -5.75 8.38 14.93
CA LEU A 215 -4.63 9.01 14.23
C LEU A 215 -5.12 10.03 13.19
N HIS A 216 -6.21 9.72 12.49
CA HIS A 216 -6.78 10.65 11.52
C HIS A 216 -7.34 11.90 12.20
N GLN A 217 -8.07 11.77 13.30
CA GLN A 217 -8.59 12.94 14.04
C GLN A 217 -7.48 13.77 14.69
N ALA A 218 -6.48 13.11 15.29
CA ALA A 218 -5.46 13.78 16.08
C ALA A 218 -4.30 14.35 15.24
N VAL A 219 -3.88 13.64 14.19
CA VAL A 219 -2.65 13.93 13.44
C VAL A 219 -2.98 14.38 12.03
N TYR A 220 -3.58 13.51 11.20
CA TYR A 220 -3.77 13.81 9.77
C TYR A 220 -4.81 14.91 9.51
N GLN A 221 -5.79 15.08 10.40
CA GLN A 221 -6.82 16.12 10.29
C GLN A 221 -6.63 17.30 11.23
N HIS A 222 -5.44 17.43 11.83
CA HIS A 222 -5.20 18.48 12.80
C HIS A 222 -5.51 19.88 12.23
N LYS A 223 -6.12 20.75 13.06
CA LYS A 223 -6.63 22.08 12.66
C LYS A 223 -5.58 23.04 12.06
N VAL A 224 -4.30 22.69 12.19
CA VAL A 224 -3.14 23.43 11.64
C VAL A 224 -2.81 23.01 10.19
N ARG A 225 -3.58 22.10 9.56
CA ARG A 225 -3.53 21.82 8.10
C ARG A 225 -3.63 23.06 7.21
N LYS A 226 -4.07 24.20 7.76
CA LYS A 226 -3.95 25.52 7.10
C LYS A 226 -2.52 25.83 6.59
N ASN A 227 -1.48 25.30 7.24
CA ASN A 227 -0.09 25.47 6.77
C ASN A 227 0.18 24.76 5.44
N GLU A 228 -0.49 23.64 5.16
CA GLU A 228 -0.37 22.92 3.88
C GLU A 228 -0.97 23.76 2.75
N TYR A 229 -2.12 24.42 2.99
CA TYR A 229 -2.69 25.38 2.04
C TYR A 229 -1.76 26.56 1.79
N CYS A 230 -1.08 27.09 2.83
CA CYS A 230 -0.08 28.15 2.66
C CYS A 230 1.11 27.69 1.79
N LEU A 231 1.58 26.44 1.97
CA LEU A 231 2.66 25.88 1.15
C LEU A 231 2.24 25.72 -0.31
N VAL A 232 1.05 25.18 -0.55
CA VAL A 232 0.47 25.07 -1.89
C VAL A 232 0.33 26.45 -2.54
N ASP A 233 -0.17 27.44 -1.80
CA ASP A 233 -0.29 28.82 -2.30
C ASP A 233 1.07 29.43 -2.67
N ILE A 234 2.16 29.11 -1.96
CA ILE A 234 3.51 29.54 -2.33
C ILE A 234 3.97 28.86 -3.62
N CYS A 235 3.73 27.55 -3.76
CA CYS A 235 4.15 26.79 -4.93
C CYS A 235 3.36 27.12 -6.21
N VAL A 236 2.17 27.72 -6.08
CA VAL A 236 1.28 28.06 -7.20
C VAL A 236 1.15 29.59 -7.39
N ARG A 237 1.98 30.39 -6.71
CA ARG A 237 2.06 31.85 -6.93
C ARG A 237 3.16 32.16 -7.95
N ASP A 238 2.80 32.92 -8.98
CA ASP A 238 3.72 33.60 -9.90
C ASP A 238 4.57 34.66 -9.18
#